data_AF-A0A926C5I0-F1
#
_entry.id   AF-A0A926C5I0-F1
#
_cell.length_a   1.000
_cell.length_b   1.000
_cell.length_c   1.000
_cell.angle_alpha   90.00
_cell.angle_beta   90.00
_cell.angle_gamma   90.00
#
_symmetry.space_group_name_H-M   'P 1'
#
loop_
_entity.id
_entity.type
_entity.pdbx_description
1 polymer ?
#
loop_
_entity_poly.entity_id
_entity_poly.type
_entity_poly.pdbx_seq_one_letter_code
_entity_poly.pdbx_strand_id
1 'polypeptide(L)'
;MNSFFRTSSSTRFGLNGPRLAALFFLFLLFGSLAVQGQTNWTGGTSTDWNTAGNWASGTIPTATDDVVIPSASVNQPILSTTATAKSVEVQSGASLSITAAGSLTINGSKNVGGFTAAFANRGSTRNAGGLVLGNTANVGAAAIFNQGSFANVGGTIRMDRTSNQAINNNQGTFTNTGTIIAGEAVSVGSHGIFNLAT
;
A
#
# COMPACT_ATOMS: atom_id res chain seq x y z
N MET A 1 62.82 54.74 -9.65
CA MET A 1 63.19 53.77 -8.59
C MET A 1 62.07 52.74 -8.58
N ASN A 2 62.18 51.50 -9.03
CA ASN A 2 63.26 50.53 -9.24
C ASN A 2 62.93 49.79 -10.56
N SER A 3 63.84 49.60 -11.53
CA SER A 3 64.92 48.58 -11.56
C SER A 3 64.36 47.14 -11.41
N PHE A 4 64.79 46.09 -12.09
CA PHE A 4 66.11 45.74 -12.62
C PHE A 4 66.00 44.70 -13.75
N PHE A 5 67.12 44.55 -14.44
CA PHE A 5 67.45 43.71 -15.58
C PHE A 5 67.55 42.19 -15.28
N ARG A 6 67.17 41.42 -16.33
CA ARG A 6 67.82 40.25 -16.98
C ARG A 6 68.24 38.95 -16.24
N THR A 7 67.77 37.88 -16.90
CA THR A 7 68.44 36.65 -17.40
C THR A 7 68.61 35.39 -16.55
N SER A 8 68.08 34.31 -17.16
CA SER A 8 68.61 32.94 -17.27
C SER A 8 68.52 32.02 -16.04
N SER A 9 67.66 30.98 -16.12
CA SER A 9 68.11 29.60 -16.31
C SER A 9 66.93 28.61 -16.26
N SER A 10 67.07 27.53 -17.00
CA SER A 10 66.17 26.45 -17.33
C SER A 10 65.62 25.63 -16.16
N THR A 11 64.38 25.15 -16.27
CA THR A 11 64.05 23.71 -16.12
C THR A 11 62.87 23.37 -17.03
N ARG A 12 63.08 22.42 -17.96
CA ARG A 12 62.01 21.81 -18.73
C ARG A 12 61.33 20.75 -17.85
N PHE A 13 60.13 21.04 -17.35
CA PHE A 13 59.26 19.99 -16.79
C PHE A 13 58.50 19.33 -17.94
N GLY A 14 58.93 18.12 -18.29
CA GLY A 14 58.15 17.22 -19.14
C GLY A 14 56.99 16.65 -18.34
N LEU A 15 55.76 16.96 -18.74
CA LEU A 15 54.57 16.23 -18.34
C LEU A 15 53.79 15.85 -19.58
N ASN A 16 54.19 14.72 -20.17
CA ASN A 16 53.34 13.93 -21.05
C ASN A 16 52.48 13.04 -20.15
N GLY A 17 51.17 13.32 -20.06
CA GLY A 17 50.22 12.45 -19.39
C GLY A 17 48.79 13.00 -19.47
N PRO A 18 47.83 12.28 -20.07
CA PRO A 18 46.46 12.74 -20.17
C PRO A 18 45.68 12.44 -18.88
N ARG A 19 44.76 13.36 -18.56
CA ARG A 19 43.50 13.16 -17.80
C ARG A 19 43.53 13.36 -16.28
N LEU A 20 43.40 14.64 -15.90
CA LEU A 20 42.49 15.05 -14.81
C LEU A 20 41.09 14.48 -15.08
N ALA A 21 40.75 13.29 -14.57
CA ALA A 21 39.37 12.78 -14.49
C ALA A 21 39.28 11.47 -13.68
N ALA A 22 39.70 11.48 -12.43
CA ALA A 22 39.32 10.48 -11.42
C ALA A 22 39.38 11.23 -10.08
N LEU A 23 38.35 11.35 -9.25
CA LEU A 23 37.36 10.35 -8.89
C LEU A 23 36.21 11.11 -8.16
N PHE A 24 35.25 11.68 -8.88
CA PHE A 24 34.07 12.33 -8.29
C PHE A 24 32.81 11.83 -8.99
N PHE A 25 32.56 10.53 -8.90
CA PHE A 25 31.28 9.93 -9.23
C PHE A 25 31.06 8.72 -8.32
N LEU A 26 30.85 9.00 -7.02
CA LEU A 26 30.03 8.11 -6.22
C LEU A 26 28.62 8.25 -6.80
N PHE A 27 28.29 7.37 -7.75
CA PHE A 27 26.91 7.16 -8.16
C PHE A 27 26.20 6.66 -6.90
N LEU A 28 25.56 7.59 -6.18
CA LEU A 28 24.66 7.27 -5.10
C LEU A 28 23.60 6.37 -5.74
N LEU A 29 23.75 5.07 -5.48
CA LEU A 29 22.68 4.11 -5.63
C LEU A 29 21.62 4.54 -4.62
N PHE A 30 20.84 5.57 -4.96
CA PHE A 30 19.53 5.76 -4.40
C PHE A 30 18.69 4.62 -4.95
N GLY A 31 18.91 3.40 -4.43
CA GLY A 31 17.82 2.47 -4.35
C GLY A 31 16.72 3.25 -3.68
N SER A 32 15.61 3.48 -4.39
CA SER A 32 14.48 4.19 -3.82
C SER A 32 14.13 3.47 -2.52
N LEU A 33 14.43 4.10 -1.39
CA LEU A 33 13.80 3.70 -0.15
C LEU A 33 12.33 3.94 -0.41
N ALA A 34 11.58 2.87 -0.65
CA ALA A 34 10.14 2.94 -0.57
C ALA A 34 9.84 3.34 0.87
N VAL A 35 9.70 4.64 1.13
CA VAL A 35 9.11 5.11 2.37
C VAL A 35 7.73 4.47 2.37
N GLN A 36 7.53 3.53 3.28
CA GLN A 36 6.21 2.95 3.50
C GLN A 36 5.34 4.10 4.01
N GLY A 37 4.52 4.68 3.12
CA GLY A 37 3.64 5.78 3.46
C GLY A 37 2.42 5.24 4.15
N GLN A 38 2.21 5.52 5.43
CA GLN A 38 0.87 5.38 5.98
C GLN A 38 0.09 6.65 5.66
N THR A 39 -1.15 6.53 5.21
CA THR A 39 -2.06 7.66 5.10
C THR A 39 -3.41 7.36 5.73
N ASN A 40 -3.92 8.34 6.46
CA ASN A 40 -5.19 8.24 7.16
C ASN A 40 -6.26 8.97 6.36
N TRP A 41 -7.42 8.35 6.24
CA TRP A 41 -8.62 9.01 5.76
C TRP A 41 -9.06 10.09 6.76
N THR A 42 -9.27 11.31 6.29
CA THR A 42 -9.79 12.44 7.07
C THR A 42 -11.25 12.74 6.73
N GLY A 43 -11.68 12.43 5.50
CA GLY A 43 -13.03 12.75 5.01
C GLY A 43 -13.36 14.25 5.06
N GLY A 44 -12.35 15.12 5.06
CA GLY A 44 -12.53 16.57 5.25
C GLY A 44 -13.16 17.28 4.05
N THR A 45 -13.13 16.67 2.87
CA THR A 45 -13.65 17.28 1.62
C THR A 45 -14.94 16.61 1.15
N SER A 46 -14.98 15.27 1.10
CA SER A 46 -16.10 14.48 0.56
C SER A 46 -16.01 13.01 1.01
N THR A 47 -16.89 12.16 0.51
CA THR A 47 -16.82 10.70 0.67
C THR A 47 -15.97 10.00 -0.40
N ASP A 48 -15.58 10.68 -1.48
CA ASP A 48 -14.91 10.04 -2.62
C ASP A 48 -13.46 9.67 -2.31
N TRP A 49 -13.14 8.37 -2.38
CA TRP A 49 -11.79 7.82 -2.19
C TRP A 49 -10.73 8.57 -3.02
N ASN A 50 -11.08 9.01 -4.23
CA ASN A 50 -10.14 9.61 -5.18
C ASN A 50 -9.98 11.13 -5.02
N THR A 51 -10.61 11.72 -4.01
CA THR A 51 -10.40 13.14 -3.69
C THR A 51 -9.19 13.26 -2.75
N ALA A 52 -8.08 13.80 -3.25
CA ALA A 52 -6.83 13.95 -2.49
C ALA A 52 -7.00 14.71 -1.16
N GLY A 53 -7.93 15.66 -1.09
CA GLY A 53 -8.27 16.41 0.12
C GLY A 53 -8.95 15.58 1.23
N ASN A 54 -9.27 14.31 0.98
CA ASN A 54 -9.76 13.37 2.01
C ASN A 54 -8.66 12.55 2.67
N TRP A 55 -7.40 12.72 2.27
CA TRP A 55 -6.26 11.98 2.80
C TRP A 55 -5.31 12.89 3.55
N ALA A 56 -4.84 12.44 4.72
CA ALA A 56 -3.93 13.21 5.56
C ALA A 56 -2.60 13.54 4.86
N SER A 57 -2.15 12.71 3.92
CA SER A 57 -0.99 12.96 3.06
C SER A 57 -1.22 14.01 1.96
N GLY A 58 -2.46 14.45 1.76
CA GLY A 58 -2.85 15.32 0.65
C GLY A 58 -2.76 14.66 -0.74
N THR A 59 -2.66 13.33 -0.79
CA THR A 59 -2.51 12.53 -2.01
C THR A 59 -3.34 11.26 -1.93
N ILE A 60 -3.75 10.73 -3.08
CA ILE A 60 -4.52 9.48 -3.17
C ILE A 60 -3.55 8.30 -2.89
N PRO A 61 -3.91 7.32 -2.04
CA PRO A 61 -3.08 6.16 -1.75
C PRO A 61 -2.71 5.37 -3.01
N THR A 62 -1.50 4.82 -3.00
CA THR A 62 -0.95 3.96 -4.04
C THR A 62 -0.61 2.58 -3.48
N ALA A 63 -0.12 1.67 -4.34
CA ALA A 63 0.29 0.31 -3.95
C ALA A 63 1.42 0.25 -2.90
N THR A 64 2.06 1.37 -2.55
CA THR A 64 3.07 1.44 -1.48
C THR A 64 2.52 1.95 -0.16
N ASP A 65 1.26 2.39 -0.13
CA ASP A 65 0.71 3.11 1.03
C ASP A 65 -0.20 2.23 1.89
N ASP A 66 0.06 2.22 3.20
CA ASP A 66 -0.81 1.62 4.20
C ASP A 66 -1.96 2.58 4.50
N VAL A 67 -3.19 2.17 4.20
CA VAL A 67 -4.39 2.97 4.43
C VAL A 67 -4.98 2.66 5.81
N VAL A 68 -5.36 3.71 6.52
CA VAL A 68 -6.17 3.62 7.75
C VAL A 68 -7.41 4.49 7.62
N ILE A 69 -8.57 3.90 7.91
CA ILE A 69 -9.86 4.59 7.93
C ILE A 69 -10.32 4.66 9.39
N PRO A 70 -10.23 5.84 10.05
CA PRO A 70 -10.64 6.03 11.44
C PRO A 70 -12.13 6.36 11.56
N SER A 71 -12.69 6.15 12.76
CA SER A 71 -14.12 6.38 13.06
C SER A 71 -14.52 7.86 13.12
N ALA A 72 -13.59 8.77 13.36
CA ALA A 72 -13.88 10.18 13.61
C ALA A 72 -14.23 11.00 12.34
N SER A 73 -14.13 10.41 11.15
CA SER A 73 -14.35 11.13 9.88
C SER A 73 -15.84 11.35 9.64
N VAL A 74 -16.23 12.60 9.37
CA VAL A 74 -17.63 12.97 9.04
C VAL A 74 -18.10 12.28 7.76
N ASN A 75 -17.25 12.25 6.74
CA ASN A 75 -17.52 11.58 5.48
C ASN A 75 -16.70 10.29 5.43
N GLN A 76 -17.32 9.13 5.58
CA GLN A 76 -16.64 7.84 5.44
C GLN A 76 -16.46 7.48 3.95
N PRO A 77 -15.38 6.76 3.57
CA PRO A 77 -14.99 6.58 2.19
C PRO A 77 -15.94 5.70 1.37
N ILE A 78 -16.19 6.14 0.14
CA ILE A 78 -16.85 5.41 -0.93
C ILE A 78 -15.87 5.31 -2.10
N LEU A 79 -15.60 4.08 -2.53
CA LEU A 79 -14.79 3.77 -3.72
C LEU A 79 -15.72 3.44 -4.91
N SER A 80 -15.71 4.31 -5.91
CA SER A 80 -16.53 4.19 -7.12
C SER A 80 -15.75 3.91 -8.40
N THR A 81 -14.43 3.83 -8.31
CA THR A 81 -13.51 3.55 -9.42
C THR A 81 -12.42 2.56 -8.97
N THR A 82 -11.44 2.29 -9.84
CA THR A 82 -10.29 1.45 -9.50
C THR A 82 -9.28 2.19 -8.61
N ALA A 83 -8.86 1.56 -7.51
CA ALA A 83 -7.80 2.07 -6.64
C ALA A 83 -6.84 0.95 -6.20
N THR A 84 -5.67 1.35 -5.72
CA THR A 84 -4.65 0.45 -5.17
C THR A 84 -4.21 0.92 -3.80
N ALA A 85 -3.89 -0.02 -2.91
CA ALA A 85 -3.25 0.26 -1.63
C ALA A 85 -2.23 -0.85 -1.31
N LYS A 86 -1.26 -0.58 -0.44
CA LYS A 86 -0.41 -1.63 0.12
C LYS A 86 -1.17 -2.49 1.13
N SER A 87 -1.98 -1.86 1.98
CA SER A 87 -2.91 -2.51 2.90
C SER A 87 -4.05 -1.55 3.25
N VAL A 88 -5.16 -2.07 3.78
CA VAL A 88 -6.27 -1.27 4.29
C VAL A 88 -6.66 -1.76 5.68
N GLU A 89 -6.84 -0.81 6.61
CA GLU A 89 -7.47 -1.06 7.91
C GLU A 89 -8.68 -0.15 8.10
N VAL A 90 -9.85 -0.77 8.27
CA VAL A 90 -11.08 -0.10 8.68
C VAL A 90 -11.19 -0.26 10.20
N GLN A 91 -11.02 0.83 10.94
CA GLN A 91 -11.03 0.79 12.41
C GLN A 91 -12.45 0.64 12.97
N SER A 92 -12.54 0.27 14.26
CA SER A 92 -13.82 0.16 14.95
C SER A 92 -14.58 1.49 14.90
N GLY A 93 -15.87 1.44 14.52
CA GLY A 93 -16.72 2.62 14.30
C GLY A 93 -16.54 3.32 12.95
N ALA A 94 -15.60 2.89 12.10
CA ALA A 94 -15.42 3.41 10.74
C ALA A 94 -16.18 2.57 9.70
N SER A 95 -16.31 3.08 8.48
CA SER A 95 -16.88 2.31 7.37
C SER A 95 -16.18 2.51 6.03
N LEU A 96 -16.23 1.51 5.17
CA LEU A 96 -15.77 1.57 3.78
C LEU A 96 -16.81 0.93 2.87
N SER A 97 -17.19 1.63 1.79
CA SER A 97 -18.07 1.10 0.76
C SER A 97 -17.35 1.02 -0.58
N ILE A 98 -17.27 -0.17 -1.17
CA ILE A 98 -16.84 -0.36 -2.57
C ILE A 98 -18.11 -0.57 -3.39
N THR A 99 -18.42 0.39 -4.27
CA THR A 99 -19.61 0.31 -5.12
C THR A 99 -19.41 -0.69 -6.26
N ALA A 100 -20.47 -1.01 -7.02
CA ALA A 100 -20.39 -1.94 -8.14
C ALA A 100 -19.39 -1.53 -9.24
N ALA A 101 -19.16 -0.22 -9.42
CA ALA A 101 -18.15 0.31 -10.34
C ALA A 101 -16.74 0.40 -9.72
N GLY A 102 -16.63 0.25 -8.39
CA GLY A 102 -15.38 0.31 -7.66
C GLY A 102 -14.59 -0.99 -7.72
N SER A 103 -13.27 -0.88 -7.69
CA SER A 103 -12.39 -2.05 -7.52
C SER A 103 -11.15 -1.67 -6.73
N LEU A 104 -10.86 -2.42 -5.66
CA LEU A 104 -9.68 -2.21 -4.83
C LEU A 104 -8.69 -3.35 -5.01
N THR A 105 -7.44 -3.03 -5.36
CA THR A 105 -6.34 -4.01 -5.45
C THR A 105 -5.33 -3.81 -4.34
N ILE A 106 -5.00 -4.88 -3.62
CA ILE A 106 -4.01 -4.87 -2.54
C ILE A 106 -3.01 -6.01 -2.74
N ASN A 107 -1.73 -5.66 -2.78
CA ASN A 107 -0.62 -6.60 -3.03
C ASN A 107 0.47 -6.52 -1.94
N GLY A 108 0.12 -5.99 -0.78
CA GLY A 108 0.95 -6.00 0.39
C GLY A 108 0.15 -6.39 1.62
N SER A 109 0.76 -6.22 2.78
CA SER A 109 0.10 -6.38 4.06
C SER A 109 0.74 -5.48 5.09
N LYS A 110 0.07 -5.31 6.23
CA LYS A 110 0.65 -4.73 7.43
C LYS A 110 0.31 -5.57 8.65
N ASN A 111 1.06 -5.37 9.73
CA ASN A 111 0.73 -5.95 11.02
C ASN A 111 -0.42 -5.18 11.67
N VAL A 112 -1.48 -5.87 12.06
CA VAL A 112 -2.62 -5.32 12.80
C VAL A 112 -2.83 -6.20 14.04
N GLY A 113 -2.31 -5.75 15.18
CA GLY A 113 -2.47 -6.46 16.45
C GLY A 113 -1.78 -7.83 16.49
N GLY A 114 -0.57 -7.94 15.93
CA GLY A 114 0.19 -9.19 15.93
C GLY A 114 -0.12 -10.13 14.76
N PHE A 115 -1.07 -9.77 13.89
CA PHE A 115 -1.47 -10.55 12.73
C PHE A 115 -1.23 -9.76 11.44
N THR A 116 -0.69 -10.36 10.38
CA THR A 116 -0.46 -9.66 9.11
C THR A 116 -1.62 -9.88 8.14
N ALA A 117 -2.16 -8.79 7.59
CA ALA A 117 -3.24 -8.86 6.62
C ALA A 117 -3.17 -7.77 5.55
N ALA A 118 -3.69 -8.08 4.36
CA ALA A 118 -3.93 -7.08 3.30
C ALA A 118 -5.10 -6.16 3.64
N PHE A 119 -6.21 -6.75 4.11
CA PHE A 119 -7.41 -6.02 4.48
C PHE A 119 -7.81 -6.40 5.91
N ALA A 120 -7.69 -5.46 6.85
CA ALA A 120 -8.14 -5.62 8.22
C ALA A 120 -9.44 -4.83 8.45
N ASN A 121 -10.49 -5.51 8.93
CA ASN A 121 -11.77 -4.90 9.21
C ASN A 121 -12.15 -5.06 10.68
N ARG A 122 -12.21 -3.95 11.41
CA ARG A 122 -12.80 -3.84 12.76
C ARG A 122 -14.06 -2.99 12.77
N GLY A 123 -14.36 -2.30 11.67
CA GLY A 123 -15.56 -1.48 11.47
C GLY A 123 -16.59 -2.19 10.59
N SER A 124 -17.16 -1.43 9.64
CA SER A 124 -18.14 -1.93 8.67
C SER A 124 -17.64 -1.80 7.24
N THR A 125 -17.46 -2.91 6.53
CA THR A 125 -17.07 -2.93 5.12
C THR A 125 -18.20 -3.50 4.28
N ARG A 126 -18.58 -2.78 3.22
CA ARG A 126 -19.50 -3.28 2.19
C ARG A 126 -18.80 -3.32 0.85
N ASN A 127 -18.66 -4.51 0.27
CA ASN A 127 -18.18 -4.69 -1.10
C ASN A 127 -19.34 -5.03 -2.04
N ALA A 128 -19.54 -4.26 -3.09
CA ALA A 128 -20.42 -4.60 -4.21
C ALA A 128 -19.70 -4.61 -5.57
N GLY A 129 -18.41 -4.25 -5.59
CA GLY A 129 -17.57 -4.24 -6.78
C GLY A 129 -16.47 -5.28 -6.69
N GLY A 130 -15.25 -4.91 -7.06
CA GLY A 130 -14.06 -5.76 -7.01
C GLY A 130 -13.22 -5.58 -5.75
N LEU A 131 -12.80 -6.68 -5.13
CA LEU A 131 -11.74 -6.70 -4.13
C LEU A 131 -10.71 -7.76 -4.53
N VAL A 132 -9.53 -7.33 -4.94
CA VAL A 132 -8.46 -8.19 -5.46
C VAL A 132 -7.27 -8.15 -4.51
N LEU A 133 -6.93 -9.29 -3.93
CA LEU A 133 -5.92 -9.41 -2.88
C LEU A 133 -4.87 -10.44 -3.30
N GLY A 134 -3.62 -10.00 -3.43
CA GLY A 134 -2.48 -10.89 -3.66
C GLY A 134 -2.36 -11.44 -5.08
N ASN A 135 -2.84 -10.71 -6.09
CA ASN A 135 -2.73 -11.12 -7.48
C ASN A 135 -1.30 -11.03 -8.03
N THR A 136 -0.41 -10.24 -7.43
CA THR A 136 1.00 -10.13 -7.85
C THR A 136 2.02 -10.35 -6.73
N ALA A 137 1.66 -10.20 -5.45
CA ALA A 137 2.58 -10.36 -4.32
C ALA A 137 1.90 -10.98 -3.09
N ASN A 138 2.72 -11.43 -2.12
CA ASN A 138 2.24 -12.01 -0.87
C ASN A 138 1.50 -10.97 -0.02
N VAL A 139 0.34 -11.38 0.51
CA VAL A 139 -0.56 -10.53 1.29
C VAL A 139 -0.58 -10.89 2.79
N GLY A 140 0.52 -11.47 3.29
CA GLY A 140 0.68 -11.82 4.69
C GLY A 140 -0.08 -13.10 5.09
N ALA A 141 -0.38 -13.21 6.39
CA ALA A 141 -1.02 -14.39 6.96
C ALA A 141 -2.46 -14.56 6.47
N ALA A 142 -3.22 -13.45 6.36
CA ALA A 142 -4.52 -13.48 5.71
C ALA A 142 -4.76 -12.36 4.70
N ALA A 143 -5.57 -12.64 3.67
CA ALA A 143 -5.99 -11.61 2.74
C ALA A 143 -7.01 -10.69 3.43
N ILE A 144 -7.99 -11.28 4.11
CA ILE A 144 -8.97 -10.57 4.92
C ILE A 144 -8.88 -11.04 6.37
N PHE A 145 -8.64 -10.10 7.29
CA PHE A 145 -8.77 -10.29 8.72
C PHE A 145 -9.98 -9.50 9.24
N ASN A 146 -11.06 -10.20 9.56
CA ASN A 146 -12.32 -9.62 9.98
C ASN A 146 -12.56 -9.81 11.48
N GLN A 147 -12.84 -8.70 12.15
CA GLN A 147 -13.27 -8.58 13.54
C GLN A 147 -14.45 -7.60 13.66
N GLY A 148 -15.04 -7.17 12.54
CA GLY A 148 -16.19 -6.28 12.45
C GLY A 148 -17.27 -6.83 11.51
N SER A 149 -18.06 -5.97 10.89
CA SER A 149 -19.04 -6.39 9.88
C SER A 149 -18.44 -6.29 8.48
N PHE A 150 -18.41 -7.40 7.76
CA PHE A 150 -17.98 -7.44 6.36
C PHE A 150 -19.12 -8.03 5.53
N ALA A 151 -19.58 -7.30 4.53
CA ALA A 151 -20.64 -7.74 3.62
C ALA A 151 -20.17 -7.67 2.17
N ASN A 152 -20.06 -8.82 1.51
CA ASN A 152 -19.89 -8.90 0.07
C ASN A 152 -21.26 -9.05 -0.61
N VAL A 153 -21.81 -7.95 -1.13
CA VAL A 153 -23.17 -7.84 -1.64
C VAL A 153 -23.17 -7.72 -3.16
N GLY A 154 -23.13 -8.86 -3.85
CA GLY A 154 -23.05 -8.94 -5.32
C GLY A 154 -21.66 -8.62 -5.90
N GLY A 155 -20.70 -8.25 -5.07
CA GLY A 155 -19.30 -8.03 -5.47
C GLY A 155 -18.51 -9.32 -5.66
N THR A 156 -17.29 -9.17 -6.18
CA THR A 156 -16.31 -10.26 -6.31
C THR A 156 -15.13 -10.02 -5.40
N ILE A 157 -14.76 -11.03 -4.63
CA ILE A 157 -13.52 -11.07 -3.84
C ILE A 157 -12.62 -12.12 -4.45
N ARG A 158 -11.42 -11.73 -4.87
CA ARG A 158 -10.37 -12.64 -5.34
C ARG A 158 -9.17 -12.56 -4.42
N MET A 159 -8.70 -13.72 -3.96
CA MET A 159 -7.59 -13.84 -3.02
C MET A 159 -6.61 -14.91 -3.50
N ASP A 160 -5.34 -14.56 -3.56
CA ASP A 160 -4.24 -15.46 -3.85
C ASP A 160 -3.06 -15.13 -2.90
N ARG A 161 -2.07 -16.02 -2.80
CA ARG A 161 -0.77 -15.76 -2.13
C ARG A 161 -0.82 -15.36 -0.65
N THR A 162 -1.76 -15.87 0.13
CA THR A 162 -1.70 -15.82 1.61
C THR A 162 -0.82 -16.93 2.16
N SER A 163 -0.17 -16.70 3.31
CA SER A 163 0.68 -17.72 3.93
C SER A 163 -0.08 -18.66 4.88
N ASN A 164 -1.32 -18.35 5.24
CA ASN A 164 -2.11 -19.19 6.17
C ASN A 164 -3.58 -19.29 5.79
N GLN A 165 -4.30 -18.17 5.67
CA GLN A 165 -5.77 -18.14 5.56
C GLN A 165 -6.19 -17.16 4.46
N ALA A 166 -7.12 -17.48 3.55
CA ALA A 166 -7.65 -16.43 2.66
C ALA A 166 -8.49 -15.43 3.47
N ILE A 167 -9.48 -15.95 4.21
CA ILE A 167 -10.32 -15.16 5.13
C ILE A 167 -10.15 -15.69 6.54
N ASN A 168 -9.85 -14.80 7.49
CA ASN A 168 -9.92 -15.05 8.92
C ASN A 168 -11.02 -14.18 9.52
N ASN A 169 -12.13 -14.78 9.94
CA ASN A 169 -13.20 -14.12 10.66
C ASN A 169 -13.14 -14.53 12.14
N ASN A 170 -12.47 -13.72 12.97
CA ASN A 170 -12.15 -14.09 14.34
C ASN A 170 -13.21 -13.64 15.35
N GLN A 171 -13.84 -12.48 15.12
CA GLN A 171 -14.78 -11.84 16.07
C GLN A 171 -15.87 -11.02 15.37
N GLY A 172 -15.99 -11.15 14.05
CA GLY A 172 -16.86 -10.33 13.23
C GLY A 172 -18.07 -11.08 12.66
N THR A 173 -18.80 -10.38 11.81
CA THR A 173 -19.80 -10.98 10.91
C THR A 173 -19.25 -10.93 9.50
N PHE A 174 -19.24 -12.05 8.77
CA PHE A 174 -18.91 -12.08 7.35
C PHE A 174 -20.09 -12.62 6.53
N THR A 175 -20.76 -11.73 5.79
CA THR A 175 -21.85 -12.12 4.88
C THR A 175 -21.41 -12.06 3.42
N ASN A 176 -21.89 -13.01 2.63
CA ASN A 176 -21.60 -13.08 1.20
C ASN A 176 -22.86 -13.44 0.40
N THR A 177 -23.28 -12.53 -0.47
CA THR A 177 -24.24 -12.78 -1.56
C THR A 177 -23.62 -12.55 -2.94
N GLY A 178 -22.31 -12.30 -2.99
CA GLY A 178 -21.51 -12.21 -4.21
C GLY A 178 -20.61 -13.43 -4.43
N THR A 179 -19.51 -13.20 -5.14
CA THR A 179 -18.55 -14.25 -5.51
C THR A 179 -17.30 -14.17 -4.63
N ILE A 180 -16.82 -15.32 -4.17
CA ILE A 180 -15.53 -15.47 -3.48
C ILE A 180 -14.68 -16.47 -4.27
N ILE A 181 -13.47 -16.06 -4.62
CA ILE A 181 -12.47 -16.86 -5.33
C ILE A 181 -11.21 -16.85 -4.48
N ALA A 182 -10.75 -18.02 -4.06
CA ALA A 182 -9.55 -18.17 -3.24
C ALA A 182 -8.61 -19.22 -3.83
N GLY A 183 -7.37 -18.84 -4.11
CA GLY A 183 -6.31 -19.74 -4.55
C GLY A 183 -6.43 -20.22 -5.99
N GLU A 184 -7.10 -19.48 -6.86
CA GLU A 184 -7.29 -19.87 -8.26
C GLU A 184 -5.97 -19.76 -9.06
N ALA A 185 -5.19 -18.70 -8.83
CA ALA A 185 -3.91 -18.53 -9.51
C ALA A 185 -2.74 -19.04 -8.66
N VAL A 186 -2.77 -18.77 -7.35
CA VAL A 186 -1.76 -19.25 -6.40
C VAL A 186 -2.42 -19.54 -5.06
N SER A 187 -2.12 -20.71 -4.49
CA SER A 187 -2.67 -21.18 -3.21
C SER A 187 -2.72 -20.13 -2.10
N VAL A 188 -3.75 -20.22 -1.27
CA VAL A 188 -4.04 -19.33 -0.12
C VAL A 188 -3.55 -19.90 1.22
N GLY A 189 -2.57 -20.79 1.19
CA GLY A 189 -2.01 -21.41 2.39
C GLY A 189 -2.92 -22.51 2.94
N SER A 190 -2.87 -22.71 4.26
CA SER A 190 -3.50 -23.86 4.94
C SER A 190 -5.03 -23.86 4.95
N HIS A 191 -5.68 -22.69 4.84
CA HIS A 191 -7.13 -22.57 4.93
C HIS A 191 -7.68 -21.59 3.89
N GLY A 192 -8.75 -21.95 3.19
CA GLY A 192 -9.53 -20.99 2.40
C GLY A 192 -10.25 -20.00 3.31
N ILE A 193 -11.07 -20.52 4.23
CA ILE A 193 -11.82 -19.72 5.20
C ILE A 193 -11.60 -20.30 6.59
N PHE A 194 -11.18 -19.45 7.52
CA PHE A 194 -11.08 -19.75 8.95
C PHE A 194 -12.09 -18.86 9.68
N ASN A 195 -13.19 -19.47 10.13
CA ASN A 195 -14.30 -18.76 10.75
C ASN A 195 -14.46 -19.20 12.22
N LEU A 196 -14.33 -18.25 13.13
CA LEU A 196 -14.58 -18.40 14.57
C LEU A 196 -15.76 -17.54 15.04
N ALA A 197 -16.44 -16.84 14.13
CA ALA A 197 -17.53 -15.92 14.41
C ALA A 197 -18.69 -16.09 13.40
N THR A 198 -19.59 -15.11 13.30
CA THR A 198 -20.81 -15.22 12.47
C THR A 198 -20.52 -15.00 10.99
#